data_AF-A0A3M2C015-F1
#
_entry.id   AF-A0A3M2C015-F1
#
_cell.length_a   1.000
_cell.length_b   1.000
_cell.length_c   1.000
_cell.angle_alpha   90.00
_cell.angle_beta   90.00
_cell.angle_gamma   90.00
#
_symmetry.space_group_name_H-M   'P 1'
#
loop_
_entity.id
_entity.type
_entity.pdbx_description
1 polymer ?
#
loop_
_entity_poly.entity_id
_entity_poly.type
_entity_poly.pdbx_seq_one_letter_code
_entity_poly.pdbx_strand_id
1 'polypeptide(L)'
;MVRPAPSEQRARRRIRALLIGAGAALVVWGASAAGWLEAAELWSWDARARLFARPAPAAVPIRLVVVDDRSLRWVEEELGFSRPWPRHLHARLVRFCRRAGARALIFDDLGFTEERGDAPRDQLLASSLRAAAPSTVALAVQTGDDFAGWPESAPPVPFRLAGLEDWRAWAGGDPFSRRGVLLPVAPLAAAAPILGHVDGVVDGGPVVRFIEPLRVVAGRPLPFLALAAAAAVAGDVDLRLGAGWLELAGRRLPLDRRGRAVLRYRAPLAEHGGHLYPALAAAYLLAAAYHPDGEAGRAAAAEIRDRYVIFGIGASGLGDDVFTPTAGLTRGLEIHATALDNLLGGDFMRPAGSGSTAALSLALALAAAVTAIDLRRLRAMLAAAVC
;
A
#
# COMPACT_ATOMS: atom_id res chain seq x y z
N MET A 1 -65.65 -9.66 -20.69
CA MET A 1 -64.20 -9.38 -20.49
C MET A 1 -63.39 -10.39 -21.29
N VAL A 2 -62.76 -9.98 -22.40
CA VAL A 2 -61.94 -10.85 -23.24
C VAL A 2 -60.63 -11.16 -22.50
N ARG A 3 -60.33 -12.44 -22.25
CA ARG A 3 -59.03 -12.84 -21.66
C ARG A 3 -57.93 -12.57 -22.70
N PRO A 4 -56.84 -11.87 -22.33
CA PRO A 4 -55.77 -11.55 -23.27
C PRO A 4 -55.06 -12.81 -23.78
N ALA A 5 -54.58 -12.75 -25.02
CA ALA A 5 -53.93 -13.89 -25.68
C ALA A 5 -52.67 -14.37 -24.89
N PRO A 6 -52.30 -15.67 -24.98
CA PRO A 6 -51.16 -16.21 -24.24
C PRO A 6 -49.83 -15.48 -24.50
N SER A 7 -49.64 -14.92 -25.70
CA SER A 7 -48.49 -14.09 -26.08
C SER A 7 -48.48 -12.73 -25.36
N GLU A 8 -49.63 -12.07 -25.22
CA GLU A 8 -49.77 -10.81 -24.49
C GLU A 8 -49.58 -11.00 -22.97
N GLN A 9 -50.08 -12.10 -22.40
CA GLN A 9 -49.82 -12.42 -21.00
C GLN A 9 -48.33 -12.67 -20.74
N ARG A 10 -47.62 -13.32 -21.68
CA ARG A 10 -46.17 -13.51 -21.61
C ARG A 10 -45.43 -12.17 -21.68
N ALA A 11 -45.81 -11.29 -22.60
CA ALA A 11 -45.21 -9.96 -22.74
C ALA A 11 -45.41 -9.12 -21.48
N ARG A 12 -46.63 -9.05 -20.94
CA ARG A 12 -46.95 -8.30 -19.70
C ARG A 12 -46.14 -8.82 -18.50
N ARG A 13 -45.95 -10.13 -18.38
CA ARG A 13 -45.14 -10.72 -17.30
C ARG A 13 -43.66 -10.36 -17.43
N ARG A 14 -43.10 -10.39 -18.64
CA ARG A 14 -41.72 -9.98 -18.90
C ARG A 14 -41.50 -8.50 -18.60
N ILE A 15 -42.42 -7.64 -19.04
CA ILE A 15 -42.38 -6.19 -18.73
C ILE A 15 -42.38 -5.98 -17.21
N ARG A 16 -43.26 -6.65 -16.47
CA ARG A 16 -43.28 -6.59 -14.99
C ARG A 16 -41.96 -7.04 -14.37
N ALA A 17 -41.34 -8.11 -14.89
CA ALA A 17 -40.02 -8.57 -14.44
C ALA A 17 -38.94 -7.51 -14.62
N LEU A 18 -38.90 -6.90 -15.81
CA LEU A 18 -37.93 -5.87 -16.14
C LEU A 18 -38.12 -4.63 -15.26
N LEU A 19 -39.37 -4.22 -15.02
CA LEU A 19 -39.68 -3.12 -14.10
C LEU A 19 -39.24 -3.44 -12.65
N ILE A 20 -39.46 -4.67 -12.18
CA ILE A 20 -38.99 -5.10 -10.86
C ILE A 20 -37.45 -5.10 -10.80
N GLY A 21 -36.77 -5.61 -11.83
CA GLY A 21 -35.31 -5.62 -11.89
C GLY A 21 -34.72 -4.21 -11.94
N ALA A 22 -35.31 -3.31 -12.73
CA ALA A 22 -34.91 -1.90 -12.77
C ALA A 22 -35.17 -1.20 -11.42
N GLY A 23 -36.32 -1.45 -10.78
CA GLY A 23 -36.62 -0.94 -9.45
C GLY A 23 -35.63 -1.43 -8.39
N ALA A 24 -35.25 -2.71 -8.43
CA ALA A 24 -34.23 -3.27 -7.54
C ALA A 24 -32.86 -2.63 -7.77
N ALA A 25 -32.46 -2.40 -9.02
CA ALA A 25 -31.21 -1.72 -9.34
C ALA A 25 -31.19 -0.29 -8.78
N LEU A 26 -32.29 0.46 -8.90
CA LEU A 26 -32.42 1.80 -8.32
C LEU A 26 -32.27 1.79 -6.80
N VAL A 27 -32.88 0.81 -6.10
CA VAL A 27 -32.72 0.64 -4.65
C VAL A 27 -31.27 0.37 -4.28
N VAL A 28 -30.60 -0.53 -5.02
CA VAL A 28 -29.19 -0.85 -4.79
C VAL A 28 -28.30 0.38 -5.02
N TRP A 29 -28.55 1.16 -6.07
CA TRP A 29 -27.81 2.40 -6.32
C TRP A 29 -28.04 3.44 -5.22
N GLY A 30 -29.27 3.59 -4.73
CA GLY A 30 -29.58 4.47 -3.60
C GLY A 30 -28.87 4.04 -2.31
N ALA A 31 -28.92 2.75 -1.97
CA ALA A 31 -28.24 2.20 -0.80
C ALA A 31 -26.71 2.33 -0.91
N SER A 32 -26.16 2.13 -2.11
CA SER A 32 -24.73 2.32 -2.39
C SER A 32 -24.32 3.79 -2.25
N ALA A 33 -25.11 4.73 -2.78
CA ALA A 33 -24.85 6.17 -2.65
C ALA A 33 -24.94 6.64 -1.19
N ALA A 34 -25.80 6.01 -0.38
CA ALA A 34 -25.90 6.24 1.06
C ALA A 34 -24.80 5.54 1.88
N GLY A 35 -23.92 4.76 1.26
CA GLY A 35 -22.82 4.05 1.93
C GLY A 35 -23.24 2.76 2.66
N TRP A 36 -24.50 2.34 2.59
CA TRP A 36 -25.02 1.19 3.36
C TRP A 36 -24.42 -0.16 2.93
N LEU A 37 -23.87 -0.23 1.72
CA LEU A 37 -23.29 -1.44 1.15
C LEU A 37 -21.75 -1.49 1.27
N GLU A 38 -21.10 -0.46 1.86
CA GLU A 38 -19.64 -0.40 1.93
C GLU A 38 -19.04 -1.61 2.67
N ALA A 39 -19.63 -2.02 3.81
CA ALA A 39 -19.14 -3.16 4.57
C ALA A 39 -19.25 -4.49 3.80
N ALA A 40 -20.37 -4.70 3.09
CA ALA A 40 -20.57 -5.88 2.26
C ALA A 40 -19.61 -5.90 1.06
N GLU A 41 -19.36 -4.74 0.46
CA GLU A 41 -18.38 -4.60 -0.61
C GLU A 41 -16.98 -4.96 -0.13
N LEU A 42 -16.53 -4.41 1.01
CA LEU A 42 -15.21 -4.70 1.59
C LEU A 42 -15.04 -6.17 1.96
N TRP A 43 -16.07 -6.79 2.53
CA TRP A 43 -16.05 -8.23 2.83
C TRP A 43 -15.94 -9.07 1.55
N SER A 44 -16.76 -8.76 0.55
CA SER A 44 -16.73 -9.47 -0.74
C SER A 44 -15.42 -9.24 -1.49
N TRP A 45 -14.81 -8.06 -1.33
CA TRP A 45 -13.51 -7.72 -1.87
C TRP A 45 -12.43 -8.64 -1.33
N ASP A 46 -12.39 -8.85 -0.02
CA ASP A 46 -11.42 -9.75 0.61
C ASP A 46 -11.57 -11.18 0.12
N ALA A 47 -12.82 -11.66 0.02
CA ALA A 47 -13.11 -12.98 -0.51
C ALA A 47 -12.59 -13.13 -1.94
N ARG A 48 -12.84 -12.12 -2.81
CA ARG A 48 -12.32 -12.12 -4.19
C ARG A 48 -10.80 -12.04 -4.22
N ALA A 49 -10.20 -11.18 -3.41
CA ALA A 49 -8.75 -11.05 -3.33
C ALA A 49 -8.10 -12.39 -2.96
N ARG A 50 -8.65 -13.10 -1.96
CA ARG A 50 -8.18 -14.45 -1.58
C ARG A 50 -8.37 -15.47 -2.69
N LEU A 51 -9.54 -15.50 -3.32
CA LEU A 51 -9.88 -16.48 -4.35
C LEU A 51 -9.04 -16.30 -5.63
N PHE A 52 -8.66 -15.07 -5.97
CA PHE A 52 -7.94 -14.76 -7.20
C PHE A 52 -6.45 -14.44 -6.98
N ALA A 53 -5.97 -14.33 -5.74
CA ALA A 53 -4.55 -14.17 -5.45
C ALA A 53 -3.81 -15.43 -5.87
N ARG A 54 -2.93 -15.29 -6.86
CA ARG A 54 -2.01 -16.35 -7.26
C ARG A 54 -0.65 -16.11 -6.60
N PRO A 55 0.03 -17.17 -6.11
CA PRO A 55 1.42 -17.07 -5.75
C PRO A 55 2.20 -16.66 -7.01
N ALA A 56 2.92 -15.56 -6.92
CA ALA A 56 3.74 -15.06 -8.01
C ALA A 56 4.93 -14.30 -7.44
N PRO A 57 6.11 -14.38 -8.08
CA PRO A 57 7.24 -13.54 -7.72
C PRO A 57 6.88 -12.06 -7.79
N ALA A 58 7.62 -11.25 -7.03
CA ALA A 58 7.56 -9.79 -7.16
C ALA A 58 7.92 -9.37 -8.60
N ALA A 59 7.27 -8.33 -9.12
CA ALA A 59 7.59 -7.79 -10.44
C ALA A 59 8.93 -7.03 -10.43
N VAL A 60 9.37 -6.57 -9.26
CA VAL A 60 10.68 -5.94 -9.05
C VAL A 60 11.52 -6.63 -7.98
N PRO A 61 12.86 -6.53 -8.05
CA PRO A 61 13.74 -7.20 -7.09
C PRO A 61 13.73 -6.47 -5.75
N ILE A 62 12.88 -6.93 -4.83
CA ILE A 62 12.76 -6.41 -3.46
C ILE A 62 13.43 -7.37 -2.47
N ARG A 63 14.07 -6.81 -1.45
CA ARG A 63 14.58 -7.55 -0.30
C ARG A 63 14.16 -6.88 0.99
N LEU A 64 13.50 -7.63 1.86
CA LEU A 64 13.17 -7.17 3.20
C LEU A 64 14.34 -7.45 4.15
N VAL A 65 14.62 -6.51 5.03
CA VAL A 65 15.58 -6.65 6.12
C VAL A 65 14.85 -6.36 7.41
N VAL A 66 14.57 -7.42 8.16
CA VAL A 66 13.64 -7.37 9.28
C VAL A 66 14.43 -7.39 10.58
N VAL A 67 14.16 -6.42 11.44
CA VAL A 67 14.58 -6.47 12.85
C VAL A 67 13.62 -7.40 13.57
N ASP A 68 13.93 -8.70 13.55
CA ASP A 68 13.19 -9.78 14.19
C ASP A 68 13.74 -10.12 15.60
N ASP A 69 13.08 -11.03 16.30
CA ASP A 69 13.49 -11.45 17.66
C ASP A 69 14.92 -12.01 17.68
N ARG A 70 15.32 -12.69 16.61
CA ARG A 70 16.70 -13.18 16.44
C ARG A 70 17.68 -12.02 16.33
N SER A 71 17.31 -10.97 15.61
CA SER A 71 18.14 -9.79 15.44
C SER A 71 18.33 -9.02 16.74
N LEU A 72 17.26 -8.87 17.52
CA LEU A 72 17.33 -8.22 18.82
C LEU A 72 18.26 -8.97 19.78
N ARG A 73 18.08 -10.28 19.92
CA ARG A 73 18.94 -11.11 20.78
C ARG A 73 20.39 -11.07 20.34
N TRP A 74 20.67 -11.24 19.05
CA TRP A 74 22.04 -11.25 18.54
C TRP A 74 22.76 -9.91 18.78
N VAL A 75 22.08 -8.78 18.56
CA VAL A 75 22.69 -7.46 18.82
C VAL A 75 22.92 -7.23 20.32
N GLU A 76 22.03 -7.72 21.18
CA GLU A 76 22.21 -7.65 22.63
C GLU A 76 23.37 -8.53 23.11
N GLU A 77 23.43 -9.77 22.67
CA GLU A 77 24.45 -10.75 23.07
C GLU A 77 25.85 -10.42 22.54
N GLU A 78 25.96 -10.05 21.26
CA GLU A 78 27.26 -9.85 20.59
C GLU A 78 27.76 -8.40 20.66
N LEU A 79 26.85 -7.43 20.66
CA LEU A 79 27.20 -6.01 20.59
C LEU A 79 26.84 -5.24 21.87
N GLY A 80 26.12 -5.85 22.81
CA GLY A 80 25.77 -5.23 24.09
C GLY A 80 24.75 -4.09 23.97
N PHE A 81 23.94 -4.07 22.90
CA PHE A 81 22.94 -3.01 22.69
C PHE A 81 21.52 -3.57 22.67
N SER A 82 20.65 -3.06 23.53
CA SER A 82 19.21 -3.30 23.45
C SER A 82 18.54 -2.28 22.52
N ARG A 83 17.27 -2.53 22.14
CA ARG A 83 16.48 -1.54 21.38
C ARG A 83 16.25 -0.29 22.23
N PRO A 84 16.31 0.92 21.66
CA PRO A 84 16.56 1.26 20.25
C PRO A 84 18.03 1.21 19.86
N TRP A 85 18.30 0.60 18.70
CA TRP A 85 19.67 0.40 18.22
C TRP A 85 20.37 1.74 17.98
N PRO A 86 21.65 1.87 18.38
CA PRO A 86 22.39 3.10 18.17
C PRO A 86 22.59 3.38 16.66
N ARG A 87 22.60 4.67 16.29
CA ARG A 87 22.63 5.13 14.88
C ARG A 87 23.82 4.61 14.08
N HIS A 88 24.94 4.31 14.73
CA HIS A 88 26.12 3.79 14.06
C HIS A 88 25.91 2.37 13.49
N LEU A 89 25.01 1.56 14.06
CA LEU A 89 24.65 0.26 13.48
C LEU A 89 23.89 0.43 12.17
N HIS A 90 22.93 1.37 12.14
CA HIS A 90 22.23 1.76 10.91
C HIS A 90 23.22 2.30 9.86
N ALA A 91 24.17 3.15 10.27
CA ALA A 91 25.18 3.70 9.37
C ALA A 91 26.05 2.58 8.75
N ARG A 92 26.38 1.55 9.54
CA ARG A 92 27.10 0.36 9.07
C ARG A 92 26.29 -0.43 8.04
N LEU A 93 25.00 -0.66 8.29
CA LEU A 93 24.10 -1.33 7.33
C LEU A 93 23.99 -0.55 6.02
N VAL A 94 23.81 0.78 6.09
CA VAL A 94 23.78 1.66 4.90
C VAL A 94 25.06 1.52 4.09
N ARG A 95 26.22 1.63 4.72
CA ARG A 95 27.53 1.51 4.05
C ARG A 95 27.72 0.14 3.41
N PHE A 96 27.31 -0.93 4.09
CA PHE A 96 27.38 -2.28 3.57
C PHE A 96 26.50 -2.46 2.33
N CYS A 97 25.22 -2.08 2.42
CA CYS A 97 24.28 -2.22 1.31
C CYS A 97 24.69 -1.38 0.10
N ARG A 98 25.19 -0.17 0.34
CA ARG A 98 25.77 0.67 -0.71
C ARG A 98 26.93 -0.03 -1.42
N ARG A 99 27.92 -0.54 -0.67
CA ARG A 99 29.06 -1.26 -1.27
C ARG A 99 28.61 -2.53 -2.00
N ALA A 100 27.57 -3.20 -1.51
CA ALA A 100 26.99 -4.37 -2.15
C ALA A 100 26.24 -4.06 -3.46
N GLY A 101 25.97 -2.79 -3.75
CA GLY A 101 25.26 -2.36 -4.96
C GLY A 101 23.74 -2.40 -4.81
N ALA A 102 23.18 -2.12 -3.62
CA ALA A 102 21.74 -1.95 -3.45
C ALA A 102 21.21 -0.86 -4.40
N ARG A 103 20.03 -1.09 -4.98
CA ARG A 103 19.38 -0.14 -5.89
C ARG A 103 18.77 1.04 -5.13
N ALA A 104 18.17 0.79 -3.96
CA ALA A 104 17.65 1.80 -3.05
C ALA A 104 17.58 1.26 -1.62
N LEU A 105 17.56 2.17 -0.62
CA LEU A 105 17.41 1.84 0.79
C LEU A 105 16.19 2.55 1.38
N ILE A 106 15.26 1.79 1.94
CA ILE A 106 14.00 2.30 2.48
C ILE A 106 13.98 1.95 3.97
N PHE A 107 13.88 2.93 4.85
CA PHE A 107 13.84 2.71 6.30
C PHE A 107 12.46 3.03 6.84
N ASP A 108 11.74 1.97 7.19
CA ASP A 108 10.50 2.00 7.95
C ASP A 108 10.81 1.78 9.45
N ASP A 109 11.51 2.74 10.05
CA ASP A 109 11.79 2.76 11.49
C ASP A 109 11.52 4.15 12.06
N LEU A 110 10.58 4.18 13.01
CA LEU A 110 10.15 5.38 13.71
C LEU A 110 11.09 5.80 14.83
N GLY A 111 12.10 4.98 15.17
CA GLY A 111 13.11 5.29 16.17
C GLY A 111 14.03 6.47 15.81
N PHE A 112 13.81 7.16 14.69
CA PHE A 112 14.62 8.28 14.17
C PHE A 112 14.14 9.67 14.60
N THR A 113 13.00 9.76 15.29
CA THR A 113 12.35 11.03 15.69
C THR A 113 12.89 11.61 16.99
N GLU A 114 13.39 10.77 17.90
CA GLU A 114 13.85 11.20 19.22
C GLU A 114 15.32 11.64 19.21
N GLU A 115 15.60 12.79 19.84
CA GLU A 115 16.95 13.20 20.18
C GLU A 115 17.50 12.35 21.33
N ARG A 116 18.63 11.70 21.11
CA ARG A 116 19.23 10.77 22.09
C ARG A 116 20.50 11.31 22.75
N GLY A 117 20.79 12.60 22.58
CA GLY A 117 22.01 13.22 23.10
C GLY A 117 23.30 12.71 22.45
N ASP A 118 23.22 12.08 21.28
CA ASP A 118 24.34 11.43 20.59
C ASP A 118 24.56 12.00 19.18
N ALA A 119 24.76 13.32 19.15
CA ALA A 119 24.95 14.08 17.91
C ALA A 119 26.05 13.50 16.99
N PRO A 120 27.20 12.99 17.49
CA PRO A 120 28.20 12.36 16.61
C PRO A 120 27.67 11.13 15.87
N ARG A 121 26.83 10.30 16.50
CA ARG A 121 26.26 9.12 15.85
C ARG A 121 25.13 9.48 14.89
N ASP A 122 24.34 10.52 15.18
CA ASP A 122 23.37 11.06 14.21
C ASP A 122 24.08 11.59 12.95
N GLN A 123 25.20 12.32 13.13
CA GLN A 123 26.03 12.80 12.01
C GLN A 123 26.67 11.65 11.22
N LEU A 124 27.08 10.57 11.88
CA LEU A 124 27.63 9.39 11.23
C LEU A 124 26.60 8.70 10.32
N LEU A 125 25.36 8.56 10.80
CA LEU A 125 24.27 8.05 9.98
C LEU A 125 23.98 9.03 8.84
N ALA A 126 23.75 10.31 9.14
CA ALA A 126 23.50 11.36 8.15
C ALA A 126 24.52 11.40 7.01
N SER A 127 25.82 11.30 7.31
CA SER A 127 26.87 11.26 6.29
C SER A 127 26.84 9.98 5.45
N SER A 128 26.49 8.84 6.07
CA SER A 128 26.36 7.56 5.36
C SER A 128 25.15 7.56 4.42
N LEU A 129 24.05 8.19 4.82
CA LEU A 129 22.85 8.38 4.00
C LEU A 129 23.15 9.25 2.76
N ARG A 130 23.84 10.38 2.95
CA ARG A 130 24.26 11.26 1.84
C ARG A 130 25.18 10.55 0.84
N ALA A 131 26.06 9.68 1.33
CA ALA A 131 27.07 9.02 0.49
C ALA A 131 26.54 7.83 -0.33
N ALA A 132 25.27 7.44 -0.17
CA ALA A 132 24.74 6.19 -0.72
C ALA A 132 24.06 6.30 -2.10
N ALA A 133 24.04 7.49 -2.73
CA ALA A 133 23.45 7.76 -4.05
C ALA A 133 23.86 6.78 -5.18
N PRO A 134 22.92 6.28 -6.02
CA PRO A 134 21.50 6.64 -6.06
C PRO A 134 20.65 5.83 -5.07
N SER A 135 21.12 5.59 -3.84
CA SER A 135 20.20 5.21 -2.78
C SER A 135 19.34 6.42 -2.42
N THR A 136 18.04 6.31 -2.63
CA THR A 136 17.10 6.98 -1.74
C THR A 136 17.38 6.50 -0.32
N VAL A 137 17.29 7.40 0.65
CA VAL A 137 17.05 7.03 2.03
C VAL A 137 15.67 7.55 2.31
N ALA A 138 14.71 6.62 2.36
CA ALA A 138 13.41 6.94 2.87
C ALA A 138 13.56 7.12 4.39
N LEU A 139 13.41 8.35 4.85
CA LEU A 139 13.35 8.69 6.26
C LEU A 139 11.88 8.92 6.58
N ALA A 140 11.35 8.07 7.46
CA ALA A 140 9.95 8.01 7.81
C ALA A 140 9.49 9.38 8.32
N VAL A 141 8.60 9.97 7.53
CA VAL A 141 7.86 11.14 7.94
C VAL A 141 6.55 10.65 8.53
N GLN A 142 6.39 10.81 9.84
CA GLN A 142 5.09 10.67 10.46
C GLN A 142 4.32 11.97 10.25
N THR A 143 3.00 11.89 10.22
CA THR A 143 2.05 12.98 10.04
C THR A 143 0.89 12.70 10.97
N GLY A 144 0.89 13.41 12.11
CA GLY A 144 -0.20 13.37 13.08
C GLY A 144 -1.01 14.67 13.05
N ASP A 145 -2.29 14.58 13.43
CA ASP A 145 -3.20 15.73 13.51
C ASP A 145 -2.86 16.69 14.68
N ASP A 146 -2.03 16.25 15.62
CA ASP A 146 -1.54 17.01 16.78
C ASP A 146 -0.39 17.98 16.41
N PHE A 147 0.19 17.83 15.21
CA PHE A 147 1.29 18.68 14.74
C PHE A 147 0.75 19.82 13.88
N ALA A 148 1.32 21.01 14.07
CA ALA A 148 0.96 22.20 13.30
C ALA A 148 2.05 22.51 12.25
N GLY A 149 1.68 22.40 10.98
CA GLY A 149 2.46 22.93 9.86
C GLY A 149 3.72 22.14 9.50
N TRP A 150 4.59 22.79 8.72
CA TRP A 150 5.89 22.28 8.29
C TRP A 150 6.98 22.87 9.19
N PRO A 151 7.74 22.06 9.96
CA PRO A 151 8.76 22.56 10.87
C PRO A 151 9.80 23.42 10.15
N GLU A 152 10.32 24.45 10.80
CA GLU A 152 11.36 25.32 10.21
C GLU A 152 12.68 24.58 9.97
N SER A 153 13.00 23.60 10.82
CA SER A 153 14.18 22.72 10.71
C SER A 153 14.09 21.68 9.58
N ALA A 154 12.94 21.61 8.90
CA ALA A 154 12.65 20.59 7.92
C ALA A 154 13.28 20.90 6.55
N PRO A 155 13.83 19.90 5.85
CA PRO A 155 14.39 20.10 4.52
C PRO A 155 13.30 20.55 3.52
N PRO A 156 13.69 21.21 2.41
CA PRO A 156 12.77 21.40 1.29
C PRO A 156 12.34 20.04 0.73
N VAL A 157 11.08 19.94 0.31
CA VAL A 157 10.60 18.75 -0.39
C VAL A 157 10.85 18.95 -1.88
N PRO A 158 11.60 18.05 -2.56
CA PRO A 158 11.99 18.27 -3.95
C PRO A 158 10.83 18.06 -4.94
N PHE A 159 9.68 17.57 -4.48
CA PHE A 159 8.56 17.22 -5.32
C PHE A 159 7.76 18.43 -5.83
N ARG A 160 7.44 18.43 -7.12
CA ARG A 160 6.54 19.41 -7.76
C ARG A 160 5.19 18.76 -8.03
N LEU A 161 4.12 19.31 -7.46
CA LEU A 161 2.77 18.80 -7.65
C LEU A 161 2.01 19.62 -8.68
N ALA A 162 1.48 18.96 -9.71
CA ALA A 162 0.60 19.54 -10.72
C ALA A 162 -0.78 18.86 -10.72
N GLY A 163 -1.82 19.61 -11.14
CA GLY A 163 -3.18 19.07 -11.30
C GLY A 163 -3.99 18.94 -10.00
N LEU A 164 -3.53 19.49 -8.88
CA LEU A 164 -4.24 19.40 -7.60
C LEU A 164 -5.62 20.07 -7.64
N GLU A 165 -5.75 21.25 -8.23
CA GLU A 165 -7.03 21.96 -8.31
C GLU A 165 -8.04 21.23 -9.21
N ASP A 166 -7.59 20.74 -10.38
CA ASP A 166 -8.43 19.93 -11.27
C ASP A 166 -8.91 18.65 -10.57
N TRP A 167 -8.03 18.03 -9.79
CA TRP A 167 -8.36 16.85 -9.01
C TRP A 167 -9.40 17.17 -7.93
N ARG A 168 -9.24 18.27 -7.18
CA ARG A 168 -10.19 18.71 -6.15
C ARG A 168 -11.57 18.97 -6.74
N ALA A 169 -11.63 19.61 -7.91
CA ALA A 169 -12.88 19.84 -8.63
C ALA A 169 -13.56 18.52 -9.05
N TRP A 170 -12.78 17.54 -9.52
CA TRP A 170 -13.31 16.23 -9.90
C TRP A 170 -13.78 15.38 -8.70
N ALA A 171 -13.04 15.41 -7.60
CA ALA A 171 -13.32 14.60 -6.41
C ALA A 171 -14.40 15.21 -5.51
N GLY A 172 -14.57 16.53 -5.54
CA GLY A 172 -15.47 17.26 -4.65
C GLY A 172 -14.90 17.47 -3.24
N GLY A 173 -13.56 17.48 -3.10
CA GLY A 173 -12.87 17.66 -1.81
C GLY A 173 -11.36 17.57 -1.93
N ASP A 174 -10.67 17.77 -0.79
CA ASP A 174 -9.21 17.64 -0.68
C ASP A 174 -8.84 16.61 0.39
N PRO A 175 -8.80 15.31 0.04
CA PRO A 175 -8.41 14.26 0.97
C PRO A 175 -6.90 14.17 1.19
N PHE A 176 -6.09 14.94 0.46
CA PHE A 176 -4.63 14.91 0.59
C PHE A 176 -4.14 15.83 1.72
N SER A 177 -4.90 16.88 2.03
CA SER A 177 -4.52 17.89 3.02
C SER A 177 -4.32 17.30 4.43
N ARG A 178 -3.21 17.66 5.08
CA ARG A 178 -2.87 17.26 6.44
C ARG A 178 -2.37 18.46 7.25
N ARG A 179 -2.62 18.44 8.56
CA ARG A 179 -2.32 19.55 9.46
C ARG A 179 -0.83 19.69 9.78
N GLY A 180 -0.12 18.59 9.97
CA GLY A 180 1.29 18.63 10.32
C GLY A 180 2.04 17.33 10.11
N VAL A 181 3.29 17.39 10.55
CA VAL A 181 4.30 16.39 10.27
C VAL A 181 5.27 16.26 11.43
N LEU A 182 5.63 15.03 11.78
CA LEU A 182 6.74 14.70 12.66
C LEU A 182 7.90 14.17 11.82
N LEU A 183 9.04 14.85 11.96
CA LEU A 183 10.24 14.57 11.21
C LEU A 183 11.26 13.81 12.07
N PRO A 184 12.19 13.09 11.42
CA PRO A 184 13.40 12.62 12.09
C PRO A 184 14.18 13.79 12.69
N VAL A 185 15.11 13.47 13.60
CA VAL A 185 16.07 14.46 14.12
C VAL A 185 16.77 15.21 12.97
N ALA A 186 17.01 16.51 13.16
CA ALA A 186 17.42 17.42 12.09
C ALA A 186 18.60 16.93 11.22
N PRO A 187 19.68 16.33 11.78
CA PRO A 187 20.78 15.80 10.96
C PRO A 187 20.35 14.71 9.98
N LEU A 188 19.38 13.88 10.36
CA LEU A 188 18.86 12.80 9.52
C LEU A 188 17.89 13.37 8.49
N ALA A 189 16.94 14.21 8.90
CA ALA A 189 16.00 14.85 7.99
C ALA A 189 16.71 15.59 6.85
N ALA A 190 17.75 16.38 7.17
CA ALA A 190 18.56 17.10 6.18
C ALA A 190 19.46 16.19 5.30
N ALA A 191 19.72 14.95 5.73
CA ALA A 191 20.54 14.00 4.99
C ALA A 191 19.74 13.12 4.04
N ALA A 192 18.43 13.01 4.23
CA ALA A 192 17.55 12.29 3.30
C ALA A 192 17.45 13.07 1.99
N PRO A 193 17.77 12.47 0.83
CA PRO A 193 17.54 13.13 -0.45
C PRO A 193 16.05 13.29 -0.74
N ILE A 194 15.22 12.34 -0.28
CA ILE A 194 13.77 12.38 -0.39
C ILE A 194 13.16 11.83 0.90
N LEU A 195 12.18 12.56 1.42
CA LEU A 195 11.33 12.11 2.52
C LEU A 195 10.02 11.54 1.98
N GLY A 196 9.48 10.54 2.67
CA GLY A 196 8.18 9.95 2.35
C GLY A 196 7.40 9.61 3.61
N HIS A 197 6.08 9.65 3.51
CA HIS A 197 5.22 9.39 4.67
C HIS A 197 4.92 7.89 4.82
N VAL A 198 4.74 7.47 6.06
CA VAL A 198 4.31 6.09 6.40
C VAL A 198 2.83 6.02 6.77
N ASP A 199 2.21 7.15 7.08
CA ASP A 199 0.78 7.20 7.40
C ASP A 199 -0.07 7.07 6.15
N GLY A 200 -0.98 6.11 6.09
CA GLY A 200 -1.77 5.96 4.88
C GLY A 200 -2.41 4.60 4.70
N VAL A 201 -2.17 3.69 5.63
CA VAL A 201 -2.98 2.48 5.79
C VAL A 201 -4.36 2.90 6.29
N VAL A 202 -5.28 3.08 5.35
CA VAL A 202 -6.64 3.56 5.63
C VAL A 202 -7.61 2.43 5.37
N ASP A 203 -7.99 1.75 6.45
CA ASP A 203 -9.21 0.98 6.47
C ASP A 203 -9.85 1.16 7.84
N GLY A 204 -11.15 1.44 7.90
CA GLY A 204 -11.88 1.59 9.18
C GLY A 204 -12.03 0.28 9.96
N GLY A 205 -11.15 -0.70 9.70
CA GLY A 205 -11.13 -2.06 10.25
C GLY A 205 -9.72 -2.67 10.20
N PRO A 206 -9.56 -3.94 10.61
CA PRO A 206 -8.24 -4.52 10.87
C PRO A 206 -7.43 -4.90 9.62
N VAL A 207 -8.04 -4.85 8.44
CA VAL A 207 -7.45 -5.32 7.17
C VAL A 207 -7.02 -4.14 6.32
N VAL A 208 -5.76 -4.12 5.88
CA VAL A 208 -5.16 -3.06 5.06
C VAL A 208 -5.38 -3.35 3.59
N ARG A 209 -6.27 -2.60 2.93
CA ARG A 209 -6.52 -2.71 1.48
C ARG A 209 -5.96 -1.55 0.68
N PHE A 210 -5.88 -0.39 1.33
CA PHE A 210 -5.59 0.88 0.68
C PHE A 210 -4.36 1.54 1.28
N ILE A 211 -3.63 2.25 0.43
CA ILE A 211 -2.67 3.26 0.84
C ILE A 211 -3.17 4.64 0.42
N GLU A 212 -2.71 5.68 1.11
CA GLU A 212 -2.74 7.05 0.63
C GLU A 212 -1.41 7.33 -0.09
N PRO A 213 -1.39 7.47 -1.42
CA PRO A 213 -0.13 7.61 -2.15
C PRO A 213 0.52 8.98 -1.99
N LEU A 214 -0.27 9.97 -1.56
CA LEU A 214 0.12 11.37 -1.47
C LEU A 214 -0.58 12.03 -0.29
N ARG A 215 0.17 12.85 0.46
CA ARG A 215 -0.32 13.83 1.42
C ARG A 215 0.21 15.21 1.04
N VAL A 216 -0.48 16.26 1.48
CA VAL A 216 -0.05 17.66 1.31
C VAL A 216 -0.02 18.32 2.68
N VAL A 217 1.17 18.63 3.18
CA VAL A 217 1.38 19.29 4.48
C VAL A 217 1.88 20.69 4.22
N ALA A 218 1.14 21.71 4.68
CA ALA A 218 1.47 23.12 4.47
C ALA A 218 1.83 23.45 3.00
N GLY A 219 1.07 22.89 2.06
CA GLY A 219 1.27 23.07 0.61
C GLY A 219 2.39 22.23 -0.02
N ARG A 220 3.11 21.41 0.77
CA ARG A 220 4.21 20.57 0.30
C ARG A 220 3.75 19.13 0.07
N PRO A 221 3.94 18.57 -1.14
CA PRO A 221 3.55 17.20 -1.45
C PRO A 221 4.50 16.18 -0.84
N LEU A 222 3.96 15.25 -0.06
CA LEU A 222 4.67 14.11 0.52
C LEU A 222 4.11 12.82 -0.07
N PRO A 223 4.85 12.09 -0.90
CA PRO A 223 4.46 10.77 -1.36
C PRO A 223 4.64 9.70 -0.28
N PHE A 224 3.92 8.60 -0.43
CA PHE A 224 4.10 7.41 0.41
C PHE A 224 5.55 6.90 0.32
N LEU A 225 6.12 6.44 1.44
CA LEU A 225 7.54 6.09 1.61
C LEU A 225 8.12 5.27 0.44
N ALA A 226 7.40 4.23 0.05
CA ALA A 226 7.79 3.34 -1.04
C ALA A 226 7.79 4.04 -2.41
N LEU A 227 6.84 4.94 -2.65
CA LEU A 227 6.71 5.69 -3.90
C LEU A 227 7.79 6.78 -4.01
N ALA A 228 8.12 7.42 -2.89
CA ALA A 228 9.25 8.34 -2.78
C ALA A 228 10.59 7.67 -3.14
N ALA A 229 10.78 6.40 -2.76
CA ALA A 229 11.95 5.62 -3.15
C ALA A 229 12.02 5.35 -4.66
N ALA A 230 10.89 4.99 -5.27
CA ALA A 230 10.82 4.82 -6.73
C ALA A 230 11.17 6.12 -7.47
N ALA A 231 10.63 7.25 -7.01
CA ALA A 231 10.90 8.57 -7.57
C ALA A 231 12.38 8.97 -7.52
N ALA A 232 13.03 8.75 -6.37
CA ALA A 232 14.46 9.03 -6.23
C ALA A 232 15.35 8.16 -7.14
N VAL A 233 14.99 6.89 -7.35
CA VAL A 233 15.72 6.03 -8.31
C VAL A 233 15.48 6.48 -9.74
N ALA A 234 14.25 6.89 -10.08
CA ALA A 234 13.91 7.39 -11.41
C ALA A 234 14.52 8.77 -11.72
N GLY A 235 14.91 9.54 -10.69
CA GLY A 235 15.30 10.94 -10.82
C GLY A 235 14.11 11.86 -11.16
N ASP A 236 12.89 11.36 -10.98
CA ASP A 236 11.64 12.05 -11.29
C ASP A 236 11.01 12.56 -10.00
N VAL A 237 10.89 13.89 -9.88
CA VAL A 237 10.28 14.56 -8.73
C VAL A 237 8.95 15.24 -9.10
N ASP A 238 8.45 15.01 -10.32
CA ASP A 238 7.17 15.55 -10.74
C ASP A 238 6.04 14.59 -10.35
N LEU A 239 5.07 15.11 -9.61
CA LEU A 239 3.82 14.45 -9.26
C LEU A 239 2.71 15.09 -10.09
N ARG A 240 1.98 14.28 -10.85
CA ARG A 240 0.85 14.79 -11.64
C ARG A 240 -0.42 14.10 -11.21
N LEU A 241 -1.40 14.88 -10.78
CA LEU A 241 -2.74 14.41 -10.51
C LEU A 241 -3.62 14.60 -11.75
N GLY A 242 -4.50 13.63 -11.97
CA GLY A 242 -5.63 13.77 -12.87
C GLY A 242 -6.83 13.00 -12.33
N ALA A 243 -7.97 13.09 -13.04
CA ALA A 243 -9.22 12.48 -12.60
C ALA A 243 -9.07 10.96 -12.33
N GLY A 244 -8.99 10.58 -11.06
CA GLY A 244 -8.84 9.19 -10.61
C GLY A 244 -7.45 8.57 -10.79
N TRP A 245 -6.38 9.37 -10.89
CA TRP A 245 -5.01 8.83 -10.95
C TRP A 245 -3.95 9.83 -10.44
N LEU A 246 -2.81 9.27 -10.03
CA LEU A 246 -1.56 9.97 -9.74
C LEU A 246 -0.47 9.38 -10.64
N GLU A 247 0.37 10.23 -11.22
CA GLU A 247 1.57 9.84 -11.98
C GLU A 247 2.82 10.23 -11.19
N LEU A 248 3.74 9.28 -11.07
CA LEU A 248 5.03 9.41 -10.40
C LEU A 248 6.02 8.41 -10.99
N ALA A 249 7.29 8.80 -11.14
CA ALA A 249 8.33 7.94 -11.71
C ALA A 249 7.95 7.39 -13.09
N GLY A 250 7.27 8.21 -13.91
CA GLY A 250 6.72 7.82 -15.22
C GLY A 250 5.64 6.73 -15.18
N ARG A 251 5.05 6.43 -14.01
CA ARG A 251 4.02 5.41 -13.83
C ARG A 251 2.74 6.03 -13.30
N ARG A 252 1.59 5.58 -13.82
CA ARG A 252 0.27 5.98 -13.32
C ARG A 252 -0.27 4.94 -12.36
N LEU A 253 -0.67 5.38 -11.17
CA LEU A 253 -1.43 4.60 -10.23
C LEU A 253 -2.88 5.12 -10.16
N PRO A 254 -3.88 4.23 -10.17
CA PRO A 254 -5.28 4.60 -10.04
C PRO A 254 -5.61 5.04 -8.60
N LEU A 255 -6.41 6.10 -8.48
CA LEU A 255 -6.92 6.62 -7.22
C LEU A 255 -8.44 6.55 -7.18
N ASP A 256 -9.00 6.30 -6.00
CA ASP A 256 -10.41 6.58 -5.74
C ASP A 256 -10.65 8.09 -5.49
N ARG A 257 -11.93 8.48 -5.33
CA ARG A 257 -12.29 9.87 -5.02
C ARG A 257 -11.83 10.35 -3.63
N ARG A 258 -11.41 9.44 -2.76
CA ARG A 258 -10.80 9.75 -1.46
C ARG A 258 -9.27 9.83 -1.55
N GLY A 259 -8.70 9.80 -2.77
CA GLY A 259 -7.25 9.90 -2.98
C GLY A 259 -6.48 8.63 -2.62
N ARG A 260 -7.16 7.49 -2.45
CA ARG A 260 -6.55 6.23 -2.02
C ARG A 260 -6.24 5.33 -3.22
N ALA A 261 -5.13 4.59 -3.15
CA ALA A 261 -4.81 3.54 -4.11
C ALA A 261 -5.06 2.16 -3.50
N VAL A 262 -5.54 1.23 -4.32
CA VAL A 262 -5.86 -0.13 -3.88
C VAL A 262 -4.67 -1.04 -4.14
N LEU A 263 -4.12 -1.63 -3.08
CA LEU A 263 -2.98 -2.52 -3.17
C LEU A 263 -3.36 -3.88 -3.72
N ARG A 264 -2.55 -4.39 -4.64
CA ARG A 264 -2.62 -5.75 -5.15
C ARG A 264 -1.64 -6.65 -4.43
N TYR A 265 -2.15 -7.33 -3.40
CA TYR A 265 -1.40 -8.36 -2.72
C TYR A 265 -1.34 -9.64 -3.54
N ARG A 266 -0.15 -10.25 -3.57
CA ARG A 266 0.06 -11.61 -4.09
C ARG A 266 -0.14 -12.61 -2.95
N ALA A 267 -0.30 -13.88 -3.30
CA ALA A 267 -0.23 -14.93 -2.27
C ALA A 267 1.25 -15.17 -1.91
N PRO A 268 1.59 -15.42 -0.64
CA PRO A 268 2.96 -15.74 -0.23
C PRO A 268 3.51 -16.94 -1.00
N LEU A 269 4.78 -16.87 -1.41
CA LEU A 269 5.50 -18.04 -1.89
C LEU A 269 6.01 -18.84 -0.70
N ALA A 270 5.91 -20.16 -0.75
CA ALA A 270 6.32 -21.03 0.36
C ALA A 270 7.80 -20.80 0.78
N GLU A 271 8.65 -20.49 -0.20
CA GLU A 271 10.08 -20.20 0.01
C GLU A 271 10.36 -18.92 0.81
N HIS A 272 9.37 -18.02 0.97
CA HIS A 272 9.51 -16.80 1.76
C HIS A 272 9.23 -17.01 3.25
N GLY A 273 8.95 -18.24 3.69
CA GLY A 273 8.79 -18.55 5.12
C GLY A 273 7.64 -17.80 5.80
N GLY A 274 6.58 -17.48 5.05
CA GLY A 274 5.41 -16.73 5.55
C GLY A 274 5.35 -15.27 5.12
N HIS A 275 6.42 -14.72 4.52
CA HIS A 275 6.41 -13.35 3.98
C HIS A 275 5.89 -13.28 2.54
N LEU A 276 5.34 -12.13 2.17
CA LEU A 276 4.99 -11.81 0.79
C LEU A 276 6.24 -11.66 -0.09
N TYR A 277 7.37 -11.25 0.49
CA TYR A 277 8.64 -11.01 -0.21
C TYR A 277 9.82 -11.70 0.51
N PRO A 278 10.93 -11.99 -0.19
CA PRO A 278 12.12 -12.54 0.45
C PRO A 278 12.63 -11.64 1.58
N ALA A 279 12.88 -12.22 2.75
CA ALA A 279 13.31 -11.50 3.94
C ALA A 279 14.64 -12.03 4.49
N LEU A 280 15.45 -11.13 5.05
CA LEU A 280 16.64 -11.43 5.83
C LEU A 280 16.50 -10.85 7.23
N ALA A 281 17.06 -11.54 8.22
CA ALA A 281 17.24 -10.96 9.54
C ALA A 281 18.27 -9.81 9.48
N ALA A 282 17.97 -8.67 10.13
CA ALA A 282 18.88 -7.53 10.21
C ALA A 282 20.23 -7.90 10.85
N ALA A 283 20.23 -8.81 11.84
CA ALA A 283 21.48 -9.32 12.41
C ALA A 283 22.37 -10.05 11.40
N TYR A 284 21.81 -10.77 10.43
CA TYR A 284 22.61 -11.43 9.39
C TYR A 284 23.39 -10.40 8.58
N LEU A 285 22.74 -9.31 8.14
CA LEU A 285 23.42 -8.24 7.42
C LEU A 285 24.39 -7.47 8.31
N LEU A 286 24.05 -7.25 9.58
CA LEU A 286 24.91 -6.54 10.50
C LEU A 286 26.20 -7.32 10.77
N ALA A 287 26.11 -8.62 11.03
CA ALA A 287 27.25 -9.53 11.16
C ALA A 287 28.12 -9.53 9.88
N ALA A 288 27.49 -9.65 8.72
CA ALA A 288 28.16 -9.55 7.42
C ALA A 288 28.88 -8.19 7.22
N ALA A 289 28.32 -7.11 7.77
CA ALA A 289 28.93 -5.79 7.69
C ALA A 289 30.15 -5.59 8.60
N TYR A 290 30.40 -6.47 9.58
CA TYR A 290 31.65 -6.52 10.33
C TYR A 290 32.76 -7.27 9.58
N HIS A 291 32.41 -8.29 8.78
CA HIS A 291 33.35 -9.09 7.99
C HIS A 291 32.93 -9.16 6.52
N PRO A 292 32.94 -8.02 5.79
CA PRO A 292 32.34 -7.93 4.47
C PRO A 292 33.07 -8.70 3.37
N ASP A 293 34.37 -8.87 3.53
CA ASP A 293 35.21 -9.62 2.60
C ASP A 293 35.29 -11.11 2.98
N GLY A 294 34.57 -11.53 4.03
CA GLY A 294 34.38 -12.94 4.37
C GLY A 294 33.35 -13.62 3.45
N GLU A 295 33.24 -14.94 3.55
CA GLU A 295 32.25 -15.72 2.81
C GLU A 295 30.82 -15.25 3.08
N ALA A 296 30.45 -15.12 4.36
CA ALA A 296 29.14 -14.60 4.78
C ALA A 296 28.92 -13.16 4.29
N GLY A 297 29.96 -12.32 4.29
CA GLY A 297 29.92 -10.96 3.76
C GLY A 297 29.60 -10.90 2.26
N ARG A 298 30.27 -11.75 1.47
CA ARG A 298 30.01 -11.88 0.02
C ARG A 298 28.62 -12.44 -0.27
N ALA A 299 28.17 -13.43 0.49
CA ALA A 299 26.84 -14.01 0.36
C ALA A 299 25.75 -12.96 0.67
N ALA A 300 25.87 -12.24 1.78
CA ALA A 300 24.97 -11.15 2.14
C ALA A 300 24.96 -10.03 1.10
N ALA A 301 26.12 -9.69 0.52
CA ALA A 301 26.19 -8.71 -0.55
C ALA A 301 25.45 -9.18 -1.81
N ALA A 302 25.53 -10.47 -2.14
CA ALA A 302 24.79 -11.06 -3.26
C ALA A 302 23.28 -11.02 -3.07
N GLU A 303 22.78 -11.11 -1.82
CA GLU A 303 21.37 -10.94 -1.48
C GLU A 303 20.87 -9.49 -1.56
N ILE A 304 21.78 -8.51 -1.67
CA ILE A 304 21.45 -7.08 -1.68
C ILE A 304 21.65 -6.41 -3.05
N ARG A 305 22.60 -6.90 -3.83
CA ARG A 305 22.96 -6.36 -5.15
C ARG A 305 21.74 -6.17 -6.06
N ASP A 306 21.63 -4.98 -6.64
CA ASP A 306 20.59 -4.54 -7.59
C ASP A 306 19.14 -4.57 -7.06
N ARG A 307 18.95 -4.76 -5.74
CA ARG A 307 17.63 -4.85 -5.10
C ARG A 307 17.21 -3.55 -4.41
N TYR A 308 15.90 -3.33 -4.35
CA TYR A 308 15.29 -2.37 -3.40
C TYR A 308 15.27 -3.01 -2.02
N VAL A 309 15.98 -2.42 -1.05
CA VAL A 309 16.12 -2.99 0.29
C VAL A 309 15.25 -2.20 1.25
N ILE A 310 14.31 -2.88 1.92
CA ILE A 310 13.37 -2.29 2.87
C ILE A 310 13.71 -2.78 4.27
N PHE A 311 14.13 -1.87 5.14
CA PHE A 311 14.36 -2.11 6.55
C PHE A 311 13.10 -1.81 7.34
N GLY A 312 12.72 -2.70 8.23
CA GLY A 312 11.57 -2.47 9.13
C GLY A 312 11.59 -3.39 10.32
N ILE A 313 10.68 -3.11 11.26
CA ILE A 313 10.52 -3.88 12.49
C ILE A 313 9.64 -5.10 12.21
N GLY A 314 9.97 -6.24 12.80
CA GLY A 314 9.13 -7.44 12.70
C GLY A 314 9.33 -8.43 13.84
N ALA A 315 9.86 -7.95 14.97
CA ALA A 315 9.98 -8.74 16.19
C ALA A 315 8.62 -8.80 16.91
N SER A 316 8.38 -9.90 17.60
CA SER A 316 7.09 -10.18 18.21
C SER A 316 6.76 -9.12 19.27
N GLY A 317 5.52 -8.64 19.29
CA GLY A 317 5.04 -7.68 20.31
C GLY A 317 5.46 -6.23 20.09
N LEU A 318 6.11 -5.90 18.97
CA LEU A 318 6.46 -4.52 18.62
C LEU A 318 5.39 -3.77 17.81
N GLY A 319 4.24 -4.41 17.56
CA GLY A 319 3.01 -3.73 17.12
C GLY A 319 2.92 -3.36 15.64
N ASP A 320 3.83 -3.82 14.79
CA ASP A 320 3.85 -3.50 13.35
C ASP A 320 3.14 -4.56 12.47
N ASP A 321 2.43 -5.51 13.08
CA ASP A 321 1.69 -6.52 12.34
C ASP A 321 0.27 -6.03 12.01
N VAL A 322 -0.10 -6.16 10.75
CA VAL A 322 -1.41 -5.79 10.20
C VAL A 322 -2.06 -6.98 9.50
N PHE A 323 -3.38 -6.96 9.31
CA PHE A 323 -4.01 -7.97 8.46
C PHE A 323 -4.04 -7.51 7.00
N THR A 324 -3.76 -8.41 6.06
CA THR A 324 -3.96 -8.18 4.63
C THR A 324 -5.01 -9.13 4.07
N PRO A 325 -5.66 -8.79 2.94
CA PRO A 325 -6.66 -9.65 2.34
C PRO A 325 -6.15 -11.06 2.02
N THR A 326 -4.90 -11.22 1.58
CA THR A 326 -4.40 -12.51 1.02
C THR A 326 -3.54 -13.31 1.98
N ALA A 327 -2.76 -12.68 2.86
CA ALA A 327 -1.78 -13.37 3.71
C ALA A 327 -2.19 -13.45 5.20
N GLY A 328 -3.27 -12.77 5.62
CA GLY A 328 -3.60 -12.69 7.04
C GLY A 328 -2.63 -11.74 7.76
N LEU A 329 -2.04 -12.17 8.87
CA LEU A 329 -1.08 -11.36 9.64
C LEU A 329 0.20 -11.12 8.81
N THR A 330 0.52 -9.85 8.57
CA THR A 330 1.54 -9.37 7.63
C THR A 330 2.30 -8.23 8.29
N ARG A 331 3.61 -8.11 8.07
CA ARG A 331 4.40 -6.99 8.64
C ARG A 331 4.16 -5.68 7.89
N GLY A 332 4.18 -4.55 8.59
CA GLY A 332 3.99 -3.20 8.03
C GLY A 332 4.91 -2.92 6.84
N LEU A 333 6.18 -3.31 6.95
CA LEU A 333 7.16 -3.19 5.86
C LEU A 333 6.79 -3.93 4.56
N GLU A 334 5.94 -4.96 4.62
CA GLU A 334 5.47 -5.69 3.43
C GLU A 334 4.39 -4.89 2.67
N ILE A 335 3.72 -3.94 3.34
CA ILE A 335 2.82 -2.97 2.70
C ILE A 335 3.62 -2.02 1.82
N HIS A 336 4.76 -1.52 2.33
CA HIS A 336 5.70 -0.72 1.54
C HIS A 336 6.25 -1.49 0.35
N ALA A 337 6.64 -2.76 0.55
CA ALA A 337 7.08 -3.63 -0.53
C ALA A 337 6.00 -3.80 -1.61
N THR A 338 4.75 -4.03 -1.20
CA THR A 338 3.61 -4.18 -2.12
C THR A 338 3.32 -2.90 -2.90
N ALA A 339 3.35 -1.75 -2.25
CA ALA A 339 3.18 -0.46 -2.92
C ALA A 339 4.27 -0.19 -3.97
N LEU A 340 5.53 -0.46 -3.63
CA LEU A 340 6.67 -0.32 -4.55
C LEU A 340 6.52 -1.25 -5.75
N ASP A 341 6.17 -2.51 -5.49
CA ASP A 341 6.04 -3.53 -6.51
C ASP A 341 4.86 -3.27 -7.45
N ASN A 342 3.73 -2.79 -6.91
CA ASN A 342 2.59 -2.37 -7.71
C ASN A 342 2.89 -1.11 -8.55
N LEU A 343 3.64 -0.14 -8.03
CA LEU A 343 4.02 1.06 -8.79
C LEU A 343 4.93 0.71 -9.97
N LEU A 344 6.05 0.04 -9.68
CA LEU A 344 7.08 -0.23 -10.67
C LEU A 344 6.65 -1.32 -11.66
N GLY A 345 5.86 -2.29 -11.19
CA GLY A 345 5.23 -3.32 -12.02
C GLY A 345 3.98 -2.86 -12.76
N GLY A 346 3.42 -1.69 -12.43
CA GLY A 346 2.17 -1.20 -13.04
C GLY A 346 0.94 -2.04 -12.71
N ASP A 347 0.91 -2.64 -11.51
CA ASP A 347 -0.05 -3.69 -11.10
C ASP A 347 -0.97 -3.24 -9.95
N PHE A 348 -1.16 -1.93 -9.76
CA PHE A 348 -2.19 -1.42 -8.84
C PHE A 348 -3.59 -1.84 -9.27
N MET A 349 -4.44 -2.17 -8.30
CA MET A 349 -5.84 -2.46 -8.60
C MET A 349 -6.60 -1.16 -8.91
N ARG A 350 -7.38 -1.18 -9.99
CA ARG A 350 -8.20 -0.05 -10.40
C ARG A 350 -9.63 -0.18 -9.88
N PRO A 351 -10.17 0.83 -9.17
CA PRO A 351 -11.59 0.85 -8.83
C PRO A 351 -12.46 0.78 -10.10
N ALA A 352 -13.53 0.00 -10.06
CA ALA A 352 -14.51 -0.02 -11.15
C ALA A 352 -15.18 1.36 -11.29
N GLY A 353 -15.34 1.83 -12.53
CA GLY A 353 -16.02 3.10 -12.79
C GLY A 353 -17.50 3.02 -12.39
N SER A 354 -18.06 4.13 -11.90
CA SER A 354 -19.47 4.20 -11.50
C SER A 354 -20.42 3.78 -12.63
N GLY A 355 -20.12 4.13 -13.88
CA GLY A 355 -20.89 3.71 -15.04
C GLY A 355 -20.85 2.19 -15.29
N SER A 356 -19.67 1.57 -15.22
CA SER A 356 -19.54 0.11 -15.38
C SER A 356 -20.22 -0.65 -14.23
N THR A 357 -20.09 -0.15 -13.00
CA THR A 357 -20.76 -0.74 -11.83
C THR A 357 -22.28 -0.62 -11.96
N ALA A 358 -22.79 0.55 -12.36
CA ALA A 358 -24.23 0.73 -12.57
C ALA A 358 -24.76 -0.20 -13.67
N ALA A 359 -24.09 -0.26 -14.82
CA ALA A 359 -24.48 -1.12 -15.93
C ALA A 359 -24.48 -2.61 -15.55
N LEU A 360 -23.43 -3.08 -14.85
CA LEU A 360 -23.33 -4.46 -14.40
C LEU A 360 -24.41 -4.80 -13.37
N SER A 361 -24.63 -3.93 -12.38
CA SER A 361 -25.67 -4.12 -11.37
C SER A 361 -27.07 -4.16 -11.99
N LEU A 362 -27.36 -3.31 -12.98
CA LEU A 362 -28.62 -3.36 -13.72
C LEU A 362 -28.74 -4.67 -14.51
N ALA A 363 -27.70 -5.06 -15.24
CA ALA A 363 -27.71 -6.31 -16.02
C ALA A 363 -27.97 -7.53 -15.12
N LEU A 364 -27.31 -7.61 -13.96
CA LEU A 364 -27.51 -8.67 -12.98
C LEU A 364 -28.92 -8.64 -12.38
N ALA A 365 -29.46 -7.46 -12.05
CA ALA A 365 -30.81 -7.32 -11.51
C ALA A 365 -31.89 -7.75 -12.52
N LEU A 366 -31.73 -7.37 -13.79
CA LEU A 366 -32.62 -7.79 -14.88
C LEU A 366 -32.53 -9.31 -15.13
N ALA A 367 -31.30 -9.86 -15.16
CA ALA A 367 -31.09 -11.30 -15.33
C ALA A 367 -31.71 -12.11 -14.18
N ALA A 368 -31.55 -11.66 -12.93
CA ALA A 368 -32.16 -12.28 -11.76
C ALA A 368 -33.70 -12.22 -11.81
N ALA A 369 -34.28 -11.09 -12.24
CA ALA A 369 -35.73 -10.94 -12.36
C ALA A 369 -36.32 -11.86 -13.45
N VAL A 370 -35.63 -12.03 -14.56
CA VAL A 370 -36.06 -12.93 -15.64
C VAL A 370 -35.94 -14.40 -15.22
N THR A 371 -34.79 -14.81 -14.66
CA THR A 371 -34.58 -16.19 -14.21
C THR A 371 -35.54 -16.60 -13.09
N ALA A 372 -35.89 -15.70 -12.17
CA ALA A 372 -36.88 -15.96 -11.13
C ALA A 372 -38.27 -16.30 -11.70
N ILE A 373 -38.66 -15.72 -12.85
CA ILE A 373 -39.93 -16.08 -13.52
C ILE A 373 -39.86 -17.49 -14.10
N ASP A 374 -38.75 -17.84 -14.74
CA ASP A 374 -38.59 -19.14 -15.39
C ASP A 374 -38.48 -20.27 -14.36
N LEU A 375 -37.82 -20.03 -13.22
CA LEU A 375 -37.75 -20.98 -12.10
C LEU A 375 -39.11 -21.20 -11.42
N ARG A 376 -39.94 -20.15 -11.27
CA ARG A 376 -41.32 -20.31 -10.77
C ARG A 376 -42.16 -21.17 -11.71
N ARG A 377 -41.92 -21.09 -13.02
CA ARG A 377 -42.60 -21.95 -14.01
C ARG A 377 -42.16 -23.41 -13.88
N LEU A 378 -40.86 -23.65 -13.77
CA LEU A 378 -40.32 -25.00 -13.55
C LEU A 378 -40.89 -25.64 -12.28
N ARG A 379 -40.94 -24.89 -11.17
CA ARG A 379 -41.58 -25.36 -9.93
C ARG A 379 -43.07 -25.60 -10.09
N ALA A 380 -43.80 -24.74 -10.78
CA ALA A 380 -45.22 -24.94 -11.04
C ALA A 380 -45.49 -26.16 -11.95
N MET A 381 -44.62 -26.42 -12.94
CA MET A 381 -44.70 -27.60 -13.81
C MET A 381 -44.35 -28.88 -13.05
N LEU A 382 -43.31 -28.86 -12.20
CA LEU A 382 -42.96 -29.99 -11.35
C LEU A 382 -44.05 -30.30 -10.31
N ALA A 383 -44.64 -29.28 -9.68
CA ALA A 383 -45.77 -29.47 -8.77
C ALA A 383 -46.99 -30.06 -9.48
N ALA A 384 -47.28 -29.61 -10.71
CA ALA A 384 -48.36 -30.15 -11.53
C ALA A 384 -48.08 -31.56 -12.11
N ALA A 385 -46.83 -32.01 -12.10
CA ALA A 385 -46.44 -33.36 -12.53
C ALA A 385 -46.42 -34.38 -11.38
N VAL A 386 -46.48 -33.90 -10.12
CA VAL A 386 -46.50 -34.72 -8.90
C VAL A 386 -47.92 -34.85 -8.32
N CYS A 387 -48.86 -33.99 -8.74
CA CYS A 387 -50.30 -34.14 -8.53
C CYS A 387 -50.93 -34.88 -9.72
#